data_AF-A0A7X9C7D2-F1
#
_entry.id   AF-A0A7X9C7D2-F1
#
_cell.length_a   1.000
_cell.length_b   1.000
_cell.length_c   1.000
_cell.angle_alpha   90.00
_cell.angle_beta   90.00
_cell.angle_gamma   90.00
#
_symmetry.space_group_name_H-M   'P 1'
#
loop_
_entity.id
_entity.type
_entity.pdbx_description
1 polymer ?
#
loop_
_entity_poly.entity_id
_entity_poly.type
_entity_poly.pdbx_seq_one_letter_code
_entity_poly.pdbx_strand_id
1 'polypeptide(L)'
;MSENTAISVIDSVDIQEVTGTMAKIGQFQQVVQKQLRQNLDYGVIPGTQKPTLLKPGAEKILMLLGLRSEFEIIDSTRDFTAGFFQYQVRCKLFKGSVLITEGLGAANNRERKWIKQDPFTIDNTVLKMARKRSMTDAALTVGSLSDIFTQDLEDLDLEGEKVSTTRRYATDQDGTISKAQAKRMFAIAKGDADTVKAAIGEKGYEKTSDIKKTDYDGICARIETLLVNPPEEEKPEKEEDKPVDGDGVTAEDVANIFKNDTPAQE
;
A
#
# COMPACT_ATOMS: atom_id res chain seq x y z
N MET A 1 22.92 48.37 -3.46
CA MET A 1 24.17 47.67 -3.85
C MET A 1 24.01 46.15 -3.98
N SER A 2 22.82 45.56 -3.80
CA SER A 2 22.61 44.10 -3.85
C SER A 2 22.25 43.54 -5.24
N GLU A 3 21.61 44.31 -6.12
CA GLU A 3 21.16 43.81 -7.45
C GLU A 3 22.31 43.43 -8.40
N ASN A 4 23.46 44.13 -8.35
CA ASN A 4 24.60 43.82 -9.23
C ASN A 4 25.34 42.52 -8.85
N THR A 5 25.17 42.02 -7.63
CA THR A 5 25.92 40.85 -7.16
C THR A 5 25.31 39.56 -7.72
N ALA A 6 23.98 39.47 -7.78
CA ALA A 6 23.28 38.29 -8.32
C ALA A 6 23.54 38.11 -9.83
N ILE A 7 23.58 39.21 -10.58
CA ILE A 7 23.90 39.20 -12.01
C ILE A 7 25.36 38.76 -12.24
N SER A 8 26.31 39.26 -11.43
CA SER A 8 27.71 38.85 -11.54
C SER A 8 27.97 37.36 -11.25
N VAL A 9 27.14 36.74 -10.40
CA VAL A 9 27.24 35.30 -10.11
C VAL A 9 26.79 34.50 -11.33
N ILE A 10 25.69 34.89 -11.97
CA ILE A 10 25.16 34.20 -13.16
C ILE A 10 26.10 34.36 -14.37
N ASP A 11 26.68 35.55 -14.56
CA ASP A 11 27.61 35.82 -15.67
C ASP A 11 28.94 35.06 -15.56
N SER A 12 29.31 34.63 -14.35
CA SER A 12 30.53 33.84 -14.10
C SER A 12 30.36 32.33 -14.33
N VAL A 13 29.14 31.87 -14.61
CA VAL A 13 28.80 30.46 -14.71
C VAL A 13 28.85 30.00 -16.17
N ASP A 14 29.66 28.96 -16.45
CA ASP A 14 29.69 28.34 -17.77
C ASP A 14 28.40 27.56 -18.04
N ILE A 15 27.59 28.07 -18.98
CA ILE A 15 26.30 27.49 -19.37
C ILE A 15 26.46 26.04 -19.88
N GLN A 16 27.57 25.70 -20.55
CA GLN A 16 27.82 24.35 -21.05
C GLN A 16 28.04 23.38 -19.89
N GLU A 17 28.82 23.78 -18.88
CA GLU A 17 29.06 22.99 -17.68
C GLU A 17 27.76 22.79 -16.87
N VAL A 18 26.96 23.83 -16.73
CA VAL A 18 25.64 23.75 -16.08
C VAL A 18 24.73 22.77 -16.81
N THR A 19 24.67 22.85 -18.13
CA THR A 19 23.84 21.95 -18.95
C THR A 19 24.26 20.48 -18.74
N GLY A 20 25.57 20.22 -18.74
CA GLY A 20 26.11 18.88 -18.46
C GLY A 20 25.78 18.39 -17.06
N THR A 21 25.84 19.27 -16.06
CA THR A 21 25.50 18.94 -14.66
C THR A 21 24.01 18.65 -14.51
N MET A 22 23.13 19.45 -15.11
CA MET A 22 21.68 19.21 -15.12
C MET A 22 21.32 17.87 -15.79
N ALA A 23 22.00 17.51 -16.89
CA ALA A 23 21.81 16.22 -17.52
C ALA A 23 22.22 15.06 -16.59
N LYS A 24 23.34 15.17 -15.86
CA LYS A 24 23.76 14.18 -14.86
C LYS A 24 22.77 14.07 -13.71
N ILE A 25 22.22 15.19 -13.23
CA ILE A 25 21.16 15.19 -12.21
C ILE A 25 19.95 14.40 -12.71
N GLY A 26 19.47 14.68 -13.93
CA GLY A 26 18.35 13.95 -14.53
C GLY A 26 18.63 12.44 -14.68
N GLN A 27 19.85 12.06 -15.07
CA GLN A 27 20.25 10.64 -15.14
C GLN A 27 20.27 9.98 -13.76
N PHE A 28 20.85 10.66 -12.76
CA PHE A 28 20.87 10.18 -11.37
C PHE A 28 19.46 9.97 -10.83
N GLN A 29 18.58 10.95 -11.04
CA GLN A 29 17.17 10.89 -10.68
C GLN A 29 16.47 9.66 -11.29
N GLN A 30 16.71 9.37 -12.57
CA GLN A 30 16.15 8.18 -13.23
C GLN A 30 16.68 6.88 -12.62
N VAL A 31 17.96 6.82 -12.26
CA VAL A 31 18.54 5.64 -11.61
C VAL A 31 17.91 5.43 -10.24
N VAL A 32 17.78 6.48 -9.43
CA VAL A 32 17.14 6.40 -8.12
C VAL A 32 15.70 5.89 -8.25
N GLN A 33 14.89 6.47 -9.12
CA GLN A 33 13.51 6.02 -9.33
C GLN A 33 13.40 4.55 -9.73
N LYS A 34 14.30 4.06 -10.59
CA LYS A 34 14.29 2.66 -11.05
C LYS A 34 14.72 1.67 -9.98
N GLN A 35 15.60 2.08 -9.06
CA GLN A 35 16.20 1.18 -8.07
C GLN A 35 15.47 1.19 -6.72
N LEU A 36 14.77 2.28 -6.39
CA LEU A 36 13.96 2.33 -5.18
C LEU A 36 12.68 1.52 -5.35
N ARG A 37 12.33 0.76 -4.31
CA ARG A 37 11.14 -0.10 -4.25
C ARG A 37 10.00 0.63 -3.56
N GLN A 38 8.84 0.65 -4.22
CA GLN A 38 7.60 1.14 -3.62
C GLN A 38 7.24 0.33 -2.37
N ASN A 39 6.69 1.00 -1.35
CA ASN A 39 6.32 0.49 -0.03
C ASN A 39 7.47 0.02 0.86
N LEU A 40 8.73 0.26 0.44
CA LEU A 40 9.90 0.05 1.29
C LEU A 40 10.78 1.30 1.31
N ASP A 41 11.19 1.74 0.13
CA ASP A 41 12.11 2.86 -0.03
C ASP A 41 11.37 4.19 -0.22
N TYR A 42 10.17 4.13 -0.80
CA TYR A 42 9.23 5.25 -0.89
C TYR A 42 7.79 4.75 -0.78
N GLY A 43 6.87 5.60 -0.33
CA GLY A 43 5.43 5.33 -0.26
C GLY A 43 4.64 6.26 -1.17
N VAL A 44 3.47 5.83 -1.64
CA VAL A 44 2.53 6.71 -2.36
C VAL A 44 1.29 6.86 -1.51
N ILE A 45 0.91 8.11 -1.25
CA ILE A 45 -0.22 8.41 -0.37
C ILE A 45 -1.41 8.87 -1.21
N PRO A 46 -2.62 8.35 -0.93
CA PRO A 46 -3.82 8.74 -1.65
C PRO A 46 -4.01 10.25 -1.68
N GLY A 47 -4.29 10.80 -2.86
CA GLY A 47 -4.55 12.23 -3.03
C GLY A 47 -3.29 13.11 -3.13
N THR A 48 -2.10 12.51 -3.18
CA THR A 48 -0.83 13.25 -3.24
C THR A 48 -0.18 13.07 -4.61
N GLN A 49 0.46 14.13 -5.14
CA GLN A 49 1.04 14.10 -6.49
C GLN A 49 2.42 13.44 -6.52
N LYS A 50 3.18 13.51 -5.42
CA LYS A 50 4.54 12.99 -5.32
C LYS A 50 4.61 11.86 -4.29
N PRO A 51 5.31 10.74 -4.57
CA PRO A 51 5.64 9.75 -3.56
C PRO A 51 6.44 10.37 -2.42
N THR A 52 6.33 9.81 -1.22
CA THR A 52 7.12 10.20 -0.06
C THR A 52 8.35 9.32 0.06
N LEU A 53 9.54 9.90 0.17
CA LEU A 53 10.76 9.13 0.42
C LEU A 53 10.72 8.58 1.85
N LEU A 54 10.97 7.28 2.02
CA LEU A 54 11.04 6.65 3.33
C LEU A 54 12.49 6.50 3.76
N LYS A 55 12.69 6.27 5.05
CA LYS A 55 14.02 6.05 5.65
C LYS A 55 14.91 5.07 4.86
N PRO A 56 14.44 3.87 4.46
CA PRO A 56 15.30 2.94 3.72
C PRO A 56 15.75 3.49 2.37
N GLY A 57 14.91 4.29 1.71
CA GLY A 57 15.27 4.98 0.48
C GLY A 57 16.31 6.07 0.70
N ALA A 58 16.15 6.89 1.73
CA ALA A 58 17.13 7.91 2.11
C ALA A 58 18.50 7.28 2.42
N GLU A 59 18.54 6.21 3.23
CA GLU A 59 19.79 5.49 3.55
C GLU A 59 20.48 4.93 2.30
N LYS A 60 19.72 4.35 1.36
CA LYS A 60 20.25 3.88 0.08
C LYS A 60 20.84 5.01 -0.75
N ILE A 61 20.18 6.16 -0.83
CA ILE A 61 20.68 7.33 -1.57
C ILE A 61 22.00 7.81 -0.97
N LEU A 62 22.08 7.93 0.36
CA LEU A 62 23.31 8.32 1.04
C LEU A 62 24.44 7.31 0.79
N MET A 63 24.13 6.01 0.82
CA MET A 63 25.09 4.94 0.51
C MET A 63 25.57 5.00 -0.95
N LEU A 64 24.66 5.22 -1.90
CA LEU A 64 24.98 5.35 -3.33
C LEU A 64 25.90 6.54 -3.60
N LEU A 65 25.67 7.66 -2.93
CA LEU A 65 26.51 8.86 -3.03
C LEU A 65 27.81 8.74 -2.20
N GLY A 66 27.95 7.66 -1.41
CA GLY A 66 29.07 7.45 -0.50
C GLY A 66 29.22 8.58 0.50
N LEU A 67 28.10 9.03 1.07
CA LEU A 67 28.02 10.09 2.07
C LEU A 67 27.90 9.50 3.47
N ARG A 68 28.56 10.14 4.42
CA ARG A 68 28.48 9.81 5.85
C ARG A 68 27.54 10.78 6.53
N SER A 69 26.57 10.29 7.31
CA SER A 69 25.68 11.12 8.11
C SER A 69 26.16 11.25 9.56
N GLU A 70 26.08 12.46 10.09
CA GLU A 70 26.18 12.76 11.53
C GLU A 70 24.90 13.45 12.00
N PHE A 71 24.51 13.20 13.24
CA PHE A 71 23.28 13.76 13.80
C PHE A 71 23.60 14.59 15.04
N GLU A 72 23.00 15.77 15.10
CA GLU A 72 23.13 16.73 16.19
C GLU A 72 21.73 17.10 16.68
N ILE A 73 21.47 16.97 17.98
CA ILE A 73 20.24 17.51 18.59
C ILE A 73 20.47 19.01 18.75
N ILE A 74 19.73 19.82 17.99
CA ILE A 74 19.83 21.28 18.03
C ILE A 74 19.05 21.82 19.22
N ASP A 75 17.87 21.25 19.45
CA ASP A 75 16.96 21.66 20.52
C ASP A 75 16.17 20.45 21.01
N SER A 76 15.84 20.45 22.30
CA SER A 76 14.99 19.43 22.89
C SER A 76 14.28 19.92 24.14
N THR A 77 12.99 19.63 24.23
CA THR A 77 12.20 19.81 25.46
C THR A 77 11.79 18.44 25.99
N ARG A 78 12.12 18.14 27.25
CA ARG A 78 11.75 16.90 27.94
C ARG A 78 11.09 17.22 29.29
N ASP A 79 9.83 17.63 29.23
CA ASP A 79 9.05 17.95 30.41
C ASP A 79 8.34 16.69 30.93
N PHE A 80 8.96 16.05 31.92
CA PHE A 80 8.40 14.87 32.58
C PHE A 80 7.18 15.19 33.45
N THR A 81 6.97 16.45 33.84
CA THR A 81 5.82 16.84 34.65
C THR A 81 4.59 17.01 33.76
N ALA A 82 4.73 17.71 32.64
CA ALA A 82 3.65 17.91 31.68
C ALA A 82 3.49 16.75 30.69
N GLY A 83 4.42 15.78 30.67
CA GLY A 83 4.45 14.70 29.69
C GLY A 83 4.65 15.23 28.26
N PHE A 84 5.55 16.18 28.07
CA PHE A 84 5.81 16.78 26.76
C PHE A 84 7.26 16.55 26.32
N PHE A 85 7.40 15.97 25.12
CA PHE A 85 8.69 15.64 24.51
C PHE A 85 8.75 16.19 23.09
N GLN A 86 9.77 16.99 22.82
CA GLN A 86 10.05 17.56 21.51
C GLN A 86 11.55 17.47 21.23
N TYR A 87 11.88 17.25 19.96
CA TYR A 87 13.25 17.20 19.46
C TYR A 87 13.35 17.91 18.12
N GLN A 88 14.40 18.70 17.96
CA GLN A 88 14.89 19.22 16.69
C GLN A 88 16.28 18.65 16.43
N VAL A 89 16.45 17.97 15.31
CA VAL A 89 17.67 17.26 14.93
C VAL A 89 18.17 17.79 13.60
N ARG A 90 19.48 18.02 13.51
CA ARG A 90 20.22 18.29 12.27
C ARG A 90 20.94 17.02 11.83
N CYS A 91 20.75 16.64 10.57
CA CYS A 91 21.56 15.65 9.89
C CYS A 91 22.61 16.37 9.04
N LYS A 92 23.90 16.15 9.29
CA LYS A 92 25.01 16.67 8.48
C LYS A 92 25.53 15.57 7.58
N LEU A 93 25.67 15.85 6.28
CA LEU A 93 26.17 14.90 5.30
C LEU A 93 27.58 15.26 4.85
N PHE A 94 28.52 14.33 4.99
CA PHE A 94 29.93 14.54 4.67
C PHE A 94 30.41 13.65 3.54
N LYS A 95 31.32 14.18 2.73
CA LYS A 95 32.18 13.42 1.82
C LYS A 95 33.63 13.56 2.29
N GLY A 96 34.15 12.52 2.94
CA GLY A 96 35.41 12.64 3.68
C GLY A 96 35.27 13.67 4.82
N SER A 97 36.08 14.72 4.80
CA SER A 97 36.04 15.82 5.79
C SER A 97 35.15 17.00 5.37
N VAL A 98 34.65 17.02 4.14
CA VAL A 98 33.86 18.15 3.61
C VAL A 98 32.39 17.97 3.94
N LEU A 99 31.80 18.97 4.60
CA LEU A 99 30.35 19.08 4.77
C LEU A 99 29.72 19.43 3.43
N ILE A 100 28.85 18.55 2.92
CA ILE A 100 28.18 18.71 1.63
C ILE A 100 26.85 19.44 1.80
N THR A 101 26.04 18.99 2.76
CA THR A 101 24.75 19.60 3.07
C THR A 101 24.30 19.21 4.47
N GLU A 102 23.23 19.85 4.91
CA GLU A 102 22.50 19.49 6.13
C GLU A 102 21.01 19.40 5.86
N GLY A 103 20.32 18.63 6.71
CA GLY A 103 18.86 18.56 6.73
C GLY A 103 18.35 18.68 8.15
N LEU A 104 17.15 19.25 8.29
CA LEU A 104 16.52 19.52 9.57
C LEU A 104 15.29 18.63 9.75
N GLY A 105 15.08 18.15 10.95
CA GLY A 105 13.93 17.35 11.31
C GLY A 105 13.45 17.69 12.71
N ALA A 106 12.16 17.91 12.86
CA ALA A 106 11.53 18.12 14.15
C ALA A 106 10.43 17.10 14.38
N ALA A 107 10.25 16.70 15.64
CA ALA A 107 9.10 15.92 16.06
C ALA A 107 8.70 16.25 17.50
N ASN A 108 7.43 16.11 17.82
CA ASN A 108 6.92 16.23 19.19
C ASN A 108 5.75 15.27 19.46
N ASN A 109 5.56 14.88 20.72
CA ASN A 109 4.49 13.95 21.09
C ASN A 109 3.06 14.50 21.01
N ARG A 110 2.86 15.79 20.67
CA ARG A 110 1.53 16.37 20.40
C ARG A 110 1.11 16.26 18.94
N GLU A 111 1.92 15.66 18.07
CA GLU A 111 1.50 15.32 16.71
C GLU A 111 0.36 14.29 16.72
N ARG A 112 -0.60 14.42 15.78
CA ARG A 112 -1.85 13.62 15.73
C ARG A 112 -1.63 12.11 15.92
N LYS A 113 -0.52 11.60 15.41
CA LYS A 113 -0.09 10.19 15.50
C LYS A 113 0.06 9.68 16.93
N TRP A 114 0.50 10.54 17.85
CA TRP A 114 0.90 10.13 19.21
C TRP A 114 0.03 10.71 20.32
N ILE A 115 -0.92 11.60 20.00
CA ILE A 115 -1.82 12.23 20.99
C ILE A 115 -2.51 11.20 21.90
N LYS A 116 -2.83 10.01 21.39
CA LYS A 116 -3.52 8.94 22.13
C LYS A 116 -2.59 7.98 22.89
N GLN A 117 -1.28 8.10 22.72
CA GLN A 117 -0.29 7.20 23.34
C GLN A 117 0.22 7.81 24.64
N ASP A 118 0.69 6.97 25.56
CA ASP A 118 1.32 7.43 26.80
C ASP A 118 2.61 8.20 26.47
N PRO A 119 2.68 9.52 26.77
CA PRO A 119 3.85 10.35 26.52
C PRO A 119 5.18 9.75 26.97
N PHE A 120 5.20 9.08 28.12
CA PHE A 120 6.44 8.58 28.73
C PHE A 120 7.01 7.38 27.99
N THR A 121 6.19 6.65 27.24
CA THR A 121 6.60 5.49 26.45
C THR A 121 7.17 5.86 25.09
N ILE A 122 6.86 7.07 24.59
CA ILE A 122 7.15 7.49 23.22
C ILE A 122 8.28 8.50 23.09
N ASP A 123 8.93 8.91 24.19
CA ASP A 123 10.06 9.86 24.17
C ASP A 123 11.11 9.49 23.09
N ASN A 124 11.58 8.24 23.12
CA ASN A 124 12.53 7.72 22.13
C ASN A 124 11.93 7.62 20.71
N THR A 125 10.64 7.36 20.59
CA THR A 125 9.94 7.31 19.30
C THR A 125 9.93 8.68 18.64
N VAL A 126 9.68 9.75 19.41
CA VAL A 126 9.73 11.13 18.94
C VAL A 126 11.15 11.51 18.52
N LEU A 127 12.17 11.20 19.34
CA LEU A 127 13.57 11.45 18.98
C LEU A 127 13.96 10.73 17.67
N LYS A 128 13.62 9.44 17.56
CA LYS A 128 13.88 8.66 16.34
C LYS A 128 13.13 9.22 15.12
N MET A 129 11.93 9.77 15.31
CA MET A 129 11.19 10.42 14.25
C MET A 129 11.88 11.70 13.77
N ALA A 130 12.29 12.58 14.68
CA ALA A 130 13.03 13.80 14.33
C ALA A 130 14.33 13.46 13.57
N ARG A 131 15.07 12.46 14.07
CA ARG A 131 16.28 11.95 13.40
C ARG A 131 15.98 11.44 11.98
N LYS A 132 14.92 10.64 11.82
CA LYS A 132 14.51 10.13 10.51
C LYS A 132 14.20 11.26 9.54
N ARG A 133 13.35 12.21 9.95
CA ARG A 133 12.97 13.37 9.13
C ARG A 133 14.18 14.18 8.70
N SER A 134 15.12 14.46 9.61
CA SER A 134 16.34 15.21 9.29
C SER A 134 17.22 14.52 8.23
N MET A 135 17.26 13.18 8.23
CA MET A 135 18.01 12.42 7.23
C MET A 135 17.32 12.40 5.87
N THR A 136 15.99 12.22 5.85
CA THR A 136 15.21 12.28 4.62
C THR A 136 15.36 13.65 3.96
N ASP A 137 15.27 14.73 4.73
CA ASP A 137 15.46 16.11 4.24
C ASP A 137 16.86 16.30 3.62
N ALA A 138 17.91 15.89 4.33
CA ALA A 138 19.28 15.98 3.84
C ALA A 138 19.50 15.16 2.55
N ALA A 139 18.90 13.97 2.47
CA ALA A 139 18.97 13.10 1.31
C ALA A 139 18.25 13.68 0.08
N LEU A 140 17.07 14.29 0.29
CA LEU A 140 16.33 14.98 -0.77
C LEU A 140 17.13 16.17 -1.31
N THR A 141 17.71 16.96 -0.40
CA THR A 141 18.52 18.13 -0.73
C THR A 141 19.78 17.75 -1.52
N VAL A 142 20.58 16.80 -1.03
CA VAL A 142 21.83 16.41 -1.71
C VAL A 142 21.59 15.72 -3.05
N GLY A 143 20.50 14.96 -3.16
CA GLY A 143 20.16 14.23 -4.38
C GLY A 143 19.42 15.07 -5.42
N SER A 144 19.04 16.32 -5.10
CA SER A 144 18.09 17.10 -5.90
C SER A 144 16.81 16.30 -6.20
N LEU A 145 16.29 15.60 -5.20
CA LEU A 145 15.20 14.63 -5.36
C LEU A 145 13.82 15.18 -4.99
N SER A 146 13.74 16.43 -4.51
CA SER A 146 12.48 17.09 -4.12
C SER A 146 11.49 17.25 -5.29
N ASP A 147 11.97 17.16 -6.53
CA ASP A 147 11.12 17.14 -7.73
C ASP A 147 10.34 15.83 -7.88
N ILE A 148 10.85 14.74 -7.30
CA ILE A 148 10.36 13.38 -7.48
C ILE A 148 9.70 12.87 -6.22
N PHE A 149 10.30 13.15 -5.07
CA PHE A 149 9.82 12.72 -3.77
C PHE A 149 9.47 13.92 -2.90
N THR A 150 8.51 13.74 -2.01
CA THR A 150 8.26 14.64 -0.88
C THR A 150 8.72 14.01 0.43
N GLN A 151 8.82 14.84 1.47
CA GLN A 151 9.09 14.44 2.84
C GLN A 151 7.79 14.34 3.67
N ASP A 152 6.73 15.06 3.28
CA ASP A 152 5.73 15.57 4.22
C ASP A 152 4.65 14.59 4.70
N LEU A 153 4.77 13.31 4.37
CA LEU A 153 3.64 12.39 4.53
C LEU A 153 4.03 10.99 5.00
N GLU A 154 5.26 10.76 5.48
CA GLU A 154 5.72 9.44 5.95
C GLU A 154 4.88 8.84 7.11
N ASP A 155 3.91 9.61 7.63
CA ASP A 155 3.14 9.35 8.84
C ASP A 155 1.61 9.22 8.63
N LEU A 156 1.10 9.32 7.39
CA LEU A 156 -0.21 8.75 7.09
C LEU A 156 -0.04 7.24 7.05
N ASP A 157 -0.87 6.49 7.78
CA ASP A 157 -0.76 5.04 7.92
C ASP A 157 -0.60 4.37 6.54
N LEU A 158 0.66 4.12 6.18
CA LEU A 158 1.06 3.29 5.05
C LEU A 158 0.86 1.80 5.38
N GLU A 159 0.23 1.50 6.53
CA GLU A 159 -0.22 0.17 6.94
C GLU A 159 -1.34 -0.30 6.02
N GLY A 160 -0.98 -0.91 4.90
CA GLY A 160 -1.69 -2.07 4.37
C GLY A 160 -3.15 -1.91 3.93
N GLU A 161 -3.77 -0.74 4.07
CA GLU A 161 -5.04 -0.47 3.42
C GLU A 161 -4.77 -0.38 1.92
N LYS A 162 -5.14 -1.44 1.22
CA LYS A 162 -5.51 -1.36 -0.19
C LYS A 162 -6.54 -0.25 -0.27
N VAL A 163 -6.12 0.93 -0.70
CA VAL A 163 -6.99 2.07 -0.94
C VAL A 163 -7.98 1.66 -2.02
N SER A 164 -9.13 1.17 -1.55
CA SER A 164 -10.35 1.11 -2.32
C SER A 164 -10.82 2.55 -2.49
N THR A 165 -10.38 3.19 -3.56
CA THR A 165 -11.15 4.15 -4.36
C THR A 165 -10.32 4.61 -5.56
N THR A 166 -10.50 3.87 -6.65
CA THR A 166 -10.65 4.38 -8.01
C THR A 166 -9.71 5.51 -8.48
N ARG A 167 -8.51 5.12 -8.93
CA ARG A 167 -8.17 5.16 -10.37
C ARG A 167 -7.04 4.16 -10.64
N ARG A 168 -7.42 2.95 -11.07
CA ARG A 168 -6.47 1.93 -11.53
C ARG A 168 -5.95 2.35 -12.90
N TYR A 169 -4.68 2.75 -13.00
CA TYR A 169 -3.91 2.37 -14.18
C TYR A 169 -3.53 0.91 -13.95
N ALA A 170 -4.32 0.00 -14.51
CA ALA A 170 -4.02 -1.43 -14.46
C ALA A 170 -2.96 -1.72 -15.53
N THR A 171 -1.70 -1.93 -15.13
CA THR A 171 -0.84 -2.85 -15.87
C THR A 171 -1.35 -4.25 -15.58
N ASP A 172 -2.21 -4.70 -16.48
CA ASP A 172 -2.89 -5.97 -16.47
C ASP A 172 -1.95 -7.04 -17.03
N GLN A 173 -1.27 -7.79 -16.16
CA GLN A 173 -0.45 -8.94 -16.57
C GLN A 173 -1.22 -10.26 -16.56
N ASP A 174 -2.48 -10.27 -16.15
CA ASP A 174 -3.35 -11.44 -16.21
C ASP A 174 -4.48 -11.19 -17.20
N GLY A 175 -4.47 -11.89 -18.33
CA GLY A 175 -5.45 -11.77 -19.41
C GLY A 175 -6.86 -12.29 -19.03
N THR A 176 -7.12 -12.55 -17.75
CA THR A 176 -8.37 -13.07 -17.19
C THR A 176 -9.22 -11.97 -16.56
N ILE A 177 -10.54 -12.17 -16.51
CA ILE A 177 -11.48 -11.15 -16.05
C ILE A 177 -11.29 -10.82 -14.56
N SER A 178 -11.58 -9.58 -14.20
CA SER A 178 -11.54 -9.15 -12.81
C SER A 178 -12.68 -9.76 -11.98
N LYS A 179 -12.48 -9.87 -10.65
CA LYS A 179 -13.54 -10.31 -9.72
C LYS A 179 -14.83 -9.48 -9.80
N ALA A 180 -14.72 -8.21 -10.19
CA ALA A 180 -15.88 -7.33 -10.39
C ALA A 180 -16.68 -7.70 -11.66
N GLN A 181 -15.99 -8.08 -12.73
CA GLN A 181 -16.60 -8.58 -13.97
C GLN A 181 -17.31 -9.92 -13.73
N ALA A 182 -16.67 -10.85 -13.01
CA ALA A 182 -17.31 -12.10 -12.59
C ALA A 182 -18.59 -11.84 -11.77
N LYS A 183 -18.54 -10.93 -10.79
CA LYS A 183 -19.72 -10.54 -9.99
C LYS A 183 -20.83 -9.92 -10.84
N ARG A 184 -20.48 -9.15 -11.87
CA ARG A 184 -21.44 -8.57 -12.82
C ARG A 184 -22.18 -9.64 -13.62
N MET A 185 -21.53 -10.73 -14.02
CA MET A 185 -22.19 -11.83 -14.72
C MET A 185 -23.30 -12.48 -13.88
N PHE A 186 -23.07 -12.70 -12.59
CA PHE A 186 -24.09 -13.20 -11.67
C PHE A 186 -25.21 -12.18 -11.41
N ALA A 187 -24.89 -10.88 -11.42
CA ALA A 187 -25.90 -9.83 -11.30
C ALA A 187 -26.80 -9.76 -12.55
N ILE A 188 -26.22 -9.93 -13.74
CA ILE A 188 -26.97 -10.02 -15.01
C ILE A 188 -27.90 -11.24 -14.96
N ALA A 189 -27.40 -12.39 -14.50
CA ALA A 189 -28.17 -13.62 -14.28
C ALA A 189 -29.23 -13.53 -13.15
N LYS A 190 -29.44 -12.35 -12.53
CA LYS A 190 -30.32 -12.14 -11.37
C LYS A 190 -30.08 -13.12 -10.21
N GLY A 191 -28.84 -13.56 -10.04
CA GLY A 191 -28.46 -14.50 -8.98
C GLY A 191 -28.64 -15.98 -9.33
N ASP A 192 -29.11 -16.33 -10.53
CA ASP A 192 -29.16 -17.71 -10.99
C ASP A 192 -27.77 -18.21 -11.39
N ALA A 193 -27.23 -19.11 -10.57
CA ALA A 193 -25.89 -19.66 -10.77
C ALA A 193 -25.84 -20.65 -11.95
N ASP A 194 -26.95 -21.27 -12.31
CA ASP A 194 -26.98 -22.32 -13.33
C ASP A 194 -26.96 -21.73 -14.74
N THR A 195 -27.64 -20.60 -14.95
CA THR A 195 -27.53 -19.81 -16.20
C THR A 195 -26.10 -19.31 -16.44
N VAL A 196 -25.38 -18.88 -15.38
CA VAL A 196 -23.98 -18.46 -15.51
C VAL A 196 -23.09 -19.65 -15.84
N LYS A 197 -23.29 -20.81 -15.22
CA LYS A 197 -22.55 -22.05 -15.51
C LYS A 197 -22.77 -22.54 -16.94
N ALA A 198 -24.00 -22.49 -17.43
CA ALA A 198 -24.33 -22.85 -18.81
C ALA A 198 -23.60 -21.93 -19.81
N ALA A 199 -23.65 -20.62 -19.60
CA ALA A 199 -23.03 -19.65 -20.49
C ALA A 199 -21.49 -19.71 -20.53
N ILE A 200 -20.84 -20.04 -19.41
CA ILE A 200 -19.37 -20.24 -19.37
C ILE A 200 -18.96 -21.60 -19.92
N GLY A 201 -19.81 -22.63 -19.72
CA GLY A 201 -19.61 -23.98 -20.23
C GLY A 201 -19.65 -24.04 -21.76
N GLU A 202 -20.55 -23.27 -22.40
CA GLU A 202 -20.59 -23.10 -23.87
C GLU A 202 -19.28 -22.56 -24.45
N LYS A 203 -18.48 -21.84 -23.65
CA LYS A 203 -17.17 -21.30 -24.03
C LYS A 203 -16.00 -22.14 -23.50
N GLY A 204 -16.27 -23.29 -22.89
CA GLY A 204 -15.26 -24.24 -22.42
C GLY A 204 -14.60 -23.86 -21.09
N TYR A 205 -15.23 -23.00 -20.29
CA TYR A 205 -14.70 -22.60 -18.97
C TYR A 205 -15.44 -23.31 -17.83
N GLU A 206 -14.69 -23.87 -16.88
CA GLU A 206 -15.27 -24.50 -15.68
C GLU A 206 -15.54 -23.50 -14.56
N LYS A 207 -14.72 -22.44 -14.47
CA LYS A 207 -14.78 -21.43 -13.40
C LYS A 207 -14.76 -20.03 -13.96
N THR A 208 -15.49 -19.13 -13.30
CA THR A 208 -15.57 -17.71 -13.68
C THR A 208 -14.26 -16.94 -13.46
N SER A 209 -13.33 -17.49 -12.68
CA SER A 209 -11.99 -16.93 -12.49
C SER A 209 -11.08 -17.08 -13.70
N ASP A 210 -11.38 -18.05 -14.58
CA ASP A 210 -10.46 -18.48 -15.64
C ASP A 210 -10.84 -17.87 -17.00
N ILE A 211 -11.96 -17.14 -17.03
CA ILE A 211 -12.48 -16.48 -18.23
C ILE A 211 -11.50 -15.41 -18.68
N LYS A 212 -11.10 -15.49 -19.95
CA LYS A 212 -10.28 -14.46 -20.59
C LYS A 212 -11.09 -13.19 -20.85
N LYS A 213 -10.44 -12.02 -20.77
CA LYS A 213 -11.11 -10.72 -20.97
C LYS A 213 -11.75 -10.57 -22.35
N THR A 214 -11.19 -11.24 -23.36
CA THR A 214 -11.73 -11.26 -24.73
C THR A 214 -13.10 -11.90 -24.82
N ASP A 215 -13.40 -12.84 -23.93
CA ASP A 215 -14.60 -13.68 -24.01
C ASP A 215 -15.72 -13.14 -23.11
N TYR A 216 -15.40 -12.15 -22.26
CA TYR A 216 -16.30 -11.58 -21.25
C TYR A 216 -17.60 -11.02 -21.83
N ASP A 217 -17.50 -10.17 -22.85
CA ASP A 217 -18.66 -9.48 -23.41
C ASP A 217 -19.59 -10.48 -24.13
N GLY A 218 -19.01 -11.47 -24.81
CA GLY A 218 -19.76 -12.54 -25.46
C GLY A 218 -20.53 -13.41 -24.45
N ILE A 219 -19.92 -13.71 -23.29
CA ILE A 219 -20.58 -14.48 -22.24
C ILE A 219 -21.69 -13.65 -21.56
N CYS A 220 -21.47 -12.35 -21.31
CA CYS A 220 -22.51 -11.48 -20.74
C CYS A 220 -23.73 -11.39 -21.67
N ALA A 221 -23.52 -11.20 -22.97
CA ALA A 221 -24.60 -11.17 -23.96
C ALA A 221 -25.34 -12.52 -24.05
N ARG A 222 -24.63 -13.64 -23.87
CA ARG A 222 -25.24 -14.97 -23.83
C ARG A 222 -26.12 -15.17 -22.59
N ILE A 223 -25.65 -14.73 -21.41
CA ILE A 223 -26.44 -14.76 -20.16
C ILE A 223 -27.72 -13.92 -20.33
N GLU A 224 -27.64 -12.74 -20.95
CA GLU A 224 -28.82 -11.91 -21.25
C GLU A 224 -29.77 -12.61 -22.23
N THR A 225 -29.23 -13.25 -23.28
CA THR A 225 -30.04 -14.01 -24.24
C THR A 225 -30.75 -15.20 -23.59
N LEU A 226 -30.06 -15.95 -22.72
CA LEU A 226 -30.61 -17.10 -21.99
C LEU A 226 -31.71 -16.68 -21.01
N LEU A 227 -31.67 -15.45 -20.49
CA LEU A 227 -32.73 -14.89 -19.65
C LEU A 227 -33.95 -14.40 -20.43
N VAL A 228 -33.77 -13.98 -21.69
CA VAL A 228 -34.85 -13.43 -22.53
C VAL A 228 -35.54 -14.52 -23.35
N ASN A 229 -34.79 -15.48 -23.86
CA ASN A 229 -35.29 -16.66 -24.58
C ASN A 229 -34.60 -17.91 -24.01
N PRO A 230 -35.17 -18.53 -22.95
CA PRO A 230 -34.67 -19.82 -22.49
C PRO A 230 -34.87 -20.86 -23.60
N PRO A 231 -33.88 -21.72 -23.91
CA PRO A 231 -34.08 -22.80 -24.87
C PRO A 231 -35.21 -23.73 -24.38
N GLU A 232 -36.11 -24.09 -25.30
CA GLU A 232 -37.16 -25.09 -25.06
C GLU A 232 -36.55 -26.50 -24.92
N GLU A 233 -36.87 -27.12 -23.79
CA GLU A 233 -36.84 -28.57 -23.42
C GLU A 233 -35.45 -29.19 -23.10
N GLU A 234 -35.27 -30.07 -22.11
CA GLU A 234 -36.20 -31.00 -21.43
C GLU A 234 -36.12 -30.88 -19.89
N LYS A 235 -37.29 -30.93 -19.21
CA LYS A 235 -37.34 -31.16 -17.76
C LYS A 235 -37.14 -32.66 -17.49
N PRO A 236 -36.19 -33.10 -16.65
CA PRO A 236 -36.37 -34.37 -15.97
C PRO A 236 -37.54 -34.22 -14.98
N GLU A 237 -38.37 -35.26 -14.96
CA GLU A 237 -39.64 -35.37 -14.27
C GLU A 237 -39.56 -35.01 -12.78
N LYS A 238 -40.62 -34.39 -12.26
CA LYS A 238 -40.82 -34.22 -10.83
C LYS A 238 -41.08 -35.59 -10.22
N GLU A 239 -40.20 -36.06 -9.33
CA GLU A 239 -40.61 -37.10 -8.37
C GLU A 239 -41.65 -36.49 -7.43
N GLU A 240 -42.85 -37.05 -7.51
CA GLU A 240 -43.97 -36.76 -6.63
C GLU A 240 -43.63 -37.21 -5.20
N ASP A 241 -43.77 -36.28 -4.26
CA ASP A 241 -43.83 -36.57 -2.83
C ASP A 241 -44.97 -37.56 -2.56
N LYS A 242 -44.63 -38.77 -2.10
CA LYS A 242 -45.57 -39.65 -1.40
C LYS A 242 -45.12 -39.84 0.04
N PRO A 243 -46.06 -39.82 0.99
CA PRO A 243 -45.80 -39.64 2.41
C PRO A 243 -45.31 -40.95 3.05
N VAL A 244 -44.46 -40.85 4.07
CA VAL A 244 -44.30 -41.91 5.06
C VAL A 244 -44.34 -41.27 6.45
N ASP A 245 -45.45 -41.53 7.12
CA ASP A 245 -45.70 -41.29 8.53
C ASP A 245 -44.67 -42.02 9.42
N GLY A 246 -44.43 -41.45 10.60
CA GLY A 246 -43.34 -41.81 11.49
C GLY A 246 -43.57 -43.03 12.37
N ASP A 247 -42.45 -43.49 12.93
CA ASP A 247 -42.26 -44.17 14.22
C ASP A 247 -40.74 -44.11 14.43
N GLY A 248 -40.14 -43.62 15.51
CA GLY A 248 -40.56 -43.58 16.89
C GLY A 248 -39.32 -43.99 17.70
N VAL A 249 -38.34 -43.09 17.85
CA VAL A 249 -37.26 -43.28 18.83
C VAL A 249 -37.78 -42.74 20.15
N THR A 250 -37.93 -43.62 21.13
CA THR A 250 -38.61 -43.32 22.40
C THR A 250 -37.62 -42.80 23.43
N ALA A 251 -38.12 -42.12 24.46
CA ALA A 251 -37.31 -41.52 25.53
C ALA A 251 -36.54 -42.55 26.38
N GLU A 252 -36.73 -43.86 26.16
CA GLU A 252 -35.98 -44.95 26.79
C GLU A 252 -34.64 -45.24 26.07
N ASP A 253 -34.48 -44.84 24.81
CA ASP A 253 -33.24 -45.02 24.02
C ASP A 253 -32.14 -44.01 24.41
N VAL A 254 -32.52 -42.89 25.04
CA VAL A 254 -31.58 -41.84 25.50
C VAL A 254 -31.00 -42.15 26.89
N ALA A 255 -31.59 -43.08 27.64
CA ALA A 255 -31.19 -43.39 29.02
C ALA A 255 -30.02 -44.39 29.14
N ASN A 256 -29.55 -44.99 28.05
CA ASN A 256 -28.48 -46.01 28.05
C ASN A 256 -27.10 -45.51 27.56
N ILE A 257 -26.95 -44.21 27.26
CA ILE A 257 -25.68 -43.64 26.77
C ILE A 257 -24.72 -43.23 27.91
N PHE A 258 -25.19 -43.20 29.17
CA PHE A 258 -24.36 -42.90 30.35
C PHE A 258 -24.43 -44.01 31.42
N LYS A 259 -23.97 -45.22 31.10
CA LYS A 259 -23.51 -46.20 32.11
C LYS A 259 -22.31 -46.97 31.59
N ASN A 260 -21.16 -46.66 32.20
CA ASN A 260 -19.91 -47.44 32.32
C ASN A 260 -18.71 -46.64 31.85
N ASP A 261 -18.26 -45.71 32.70
CA ASP A 261 -16.85 -45.38 32.87
C ASP A 261 -16.68 -44.74 34.26
N THR A 262 -16.49 -45.61 35.26
CA THR A 262 -15.99 -45.26 36.59
C THR A 262 -14.70 -46.07 36.79
N PRO A 263 -13.63 -45.49 37.39
CA PRO A 263 -12.27 -45.99 37.25
C PRO A 263 -12.00 -47.21 38.14
N ALA A 264 -11.19 -48.15 37.65
CA ALA A 264 -10.58 -49.17 38.47
C ALA A 264 -9.33 -48.61 39.17
N GLN A 265 -9.36 -48.58 40.50
CA GLN A 265 -8.16 -48.54 41.35
C GLN A 265 -8.06 -49.88 42.07
N GLU A 266 -6.92 -50.54 41.89
CA GLU A 266 -6.08 -51.13 42.95
C GLU A 266 -4.63 -51.18 42.45
#